data_AF-A0AAU4WYF9-F1
#
_entry.id   AF-A0AAU4WYF9-F1
#
_cell.length_a   1.000
_cell.length_b   1.000
_cell.length_c   1.000
_cell.angle_alpha   90.00
_cell.angle_beta   90.00
_cell.angle_gamma   90.00
#
_symmetry.space_group_name_H-M   'P 1'
#
loop_
_entity.id
_entity.type
_entity.pdbx_description
1 polymer ?
#
loop_
_entity_poly.entity_id
_entity_poly.type
_entity_poly.pdbx_seq_one_letter_code
_entity_poly.pdbx_strand_id
1 'polypeptide(L)' 'MPEEPTPGPLGTEMREATLPDGARVVVAVKPGLPQDGVDLIAATVWAELPEG' A
#
# COMPACT_ATOMS: atom_id res chain seq x y z
N MET A 1 -0.73 9.42 -32.51
CA MET A 1 -0.21 8.11 -32.07
C MET A 1 -0.89 7.82 -30.74
N PRO A 2 -1.55 6.67 -30.57
CA PRO A 2 -2.12 6.32 -29.27
C PRO A 2 -0.96 6.17 -28.28
N GLU A 3 -1.05 6.84 -27.14
CA GLU A 3 -0.07 6.69 -26.07
C GLU A 3 -0.16 5.25 -25.56
N GLU A 4 0.81 4.42 -25.94
CA GLU A 4 0.92 3.07 -25.41
C GLU A 4 1.14 3.16 -23.89
N PRO A 5 0.32 2.48 -23.07
CA PRO A 5 0.49 2.52 -21.63
C PRO A 5 1.88 1.96 -21.30
N THR A 6 2.76 2.81 -20.80
CA THR A 6 4.12 2.41 -20.44
C THR A 6 3.99 1.35 -19.33
N PRO A 7 4.55 0.14 -19.50
CA PRO A 7 4.49 -0.88 -18.47
C PRO A 7 5.11 -0.36 -17.18
N GLY A 8 4.32 -0.27 -16.11
CA GLY A 8 4.79 0.15 -14.80
C GLY A 8 5.76 -0.86 -14.18
N PRO A 9 6.40 -0.52 -13.06
CA PRO A 9 7.30 -1.44 -12.36
C PRO A 9 6.56 -2.73 -12.00
N LEU A 10 7.20 -3.87 -12.26
CA LEU A 10 6.64 -5.20 -11.96
C LEU A 10 7.05 -5.63 -10.54
N GLY A 11 6.16 -6.35 -9.85
CA GLY A 11 6.43 -6.95 -8.55
C GLY A 11 5.70 -6.27 -7.38
N THR A 12 6.34 -6.28 -6.21
CA THR A 12 5.83 -5.71 -4.96
C THR A 12 6.86 -4.73 -4.40
N GLU A 13 6.41 -3.56 -3.96
CA GLU A 13 7.22 -2.51 -3.35
C GLU A 13 6.96 -2.47 -1.84
N MET A 14 8.02 -2.31 -1.04
CA MET A 14 7.88 -2.10 0.40
C MET A 14 7.69 -0.63 0.69
N ARG A 15 6.59 -0.29 1.36
CA ARG A 15 6.23 1.09 1.73
C ARG A 15 5.94 1.16 3.22
N GLU A 16 6.33 2.27 3.83
CA GLU A 16 5.87 2.63 5.16
C GLU A 16 4.42 3.14 5.07
N ALA A 17 3.59 2.71 6.01
CA ALA A 17 2.20 3.12 6.16
C ALA A 17 1.95 3.61 7.58
N THR A 18 1.09 4.61 7.74
CA THR A 18 0.63 5.09 9.04
C THR A 18 -0.76 4.53 9.33
N LEU A 19 -0.87 3.79 10.42
CA LEU A 19 -2.12 3.23 10.91
C LEU A 19 -2.99 4.31 11.60
N PRO A 20 -4.30 4.06 11.81
CA PRO A 20 -5.21 5.03 12.43
C PRO A 20 -4.84 5.40 13.88
N ASP A 21 -4.11 4.53 14.57
CA ASP A 21 -3.58 4.75 15.91
C ASP A 21 -2.25 5.54 15.93
N GLY A 22 -1.75 5.92 14.75
CA GLY A 22 -0.47 6.61 14.56
C GLY A 22 0.75 5.68 14.54
N ALA A 23 0.57 4.36 14.67
CA ALA A 23 1.66 3.41 14.50
C ALA A 23 2.13 3.37 13.05
N ARG A 24 3.43 3.11 12.85
CA ARG A 24 4.02 2.96 11.52
C ARG A 24 4.34 1.50 11.25
N VAL A 25 3.93 1.01 10.09
CA VAL A 25 4.16 -0.37 9.64
C VAL A 25 4.75 -0.40 8.25
N VAL A 26 5.46 -1.47 7.91
CA VAL A 26 5.95 -1.70 6.55
C VAL A 26 5.01 -2.69 5.87
N VAL A 27 4.46 -2.31 4.73
CA VAL A 27 3.56 -3.14 3.92
C VAL A 27 4.12 -3.35 2.52
N ALA A 28 3.82 -4.52 1.96
CA ALA A 28 4.20 -4.89 0.61
C ALA A 28 3.03 -4.58 -0.33
N VAL A 29 3.17 -3.58 -1.21
CA VAL A 29 2.11 -3.08 -2.10
C VAL A 29 2.51 -3.18 -3.57
N LYS A 30 1.54 -3.07 -4.48
CA LYS A 30 1.87 -2.96 -5.91
C LYS A 30 2.56 -1.62 -6.19
N PRO A 31 3.58 -1.59 -7.06
CA PRO A 31 4.20 -0.35 -7.50
C PRO A 31 3.19 0.61 -8.11
N GLY A 32 3.35 1.90 -7.82
CA GLY A 32 2.46 2.96 -8.31
C GLY A 32 1.21 3.19 -7.47
N LEU A 33 1.04 2.47 -6.35
CA LEU A 33 -0.01 2.80 -5.39
C LEU A 33 0.32 4.13 -4.68
N PRO A 34 -0.59 5.12 -4.67
CA PRO A 34 -0.39 6.36 -3.92
C PRO A 34 -0.39 6.11 -2.42
N GLN A 35 0.30 6.97 -1.67
CA GLN A 35 0.51 6.80 -0.22
C GLN A 35 -0.82 6.67 0.57
N ASP A 36 -1.83 7.49 0.28
CA ASP A 36 -3.16 7.35 0.90
C ASP A 36 -3.77 5.95 0.71
N GLY A 37 -3.51 5.34 -0.45
CA GLY A 37 -3.95 3.96 -0.72
C GLY A 37 -3.15 2.93 0.08
N VAL A 38 -1.85 3.16 0.28
CA VAL A 38 -1.00 2.34 1.15
C VAL A 38 -1.53 2.38 2.59
N ASP A 39 -1.79 3.58 3.11
CA ASP A 39 -2.29 3.80 4.47
C ASP A 39 -3.67 3.17 4.68
N LEU A 40 -4.58 3.30 3.70
CA LEU A 40 -5.91 2.69 3.77
C LEU A 40 -5.86 1.16 3.78
N ILE A 41 -5.01 0.55 2.96
CA ILE A 41 -4.84 -0.91 2.93
C ILE A 41 -4.26 -1.38 4.25
N ALA A 42 -3.22 -0.71 4.76
CA ALA A 42 -2.62 -1.05 6.04
C ALA A 42 -3.63 -0.96 7.19
N ALA A 43 -4.42 0.12 7.23
CA ALA A 43 -5.48 0.30 8.23
C ALA A 43 -6.56 -0.78 8.15
N THR A 44 -6.95 -1.18 6.94
CA THR A 44 -7.96 -2.23 6.72
C THR A 44 -7.46 -3.58 7.23
N VAL A 45 -6.25 -3.98 6.83
CA VAL A 45 -5.63 -5.24 7.28
C VAL A 45 -5.45 -5.24 8.79
N TRP A 46 -5.06 -4.10 9.37
CA TRP A 46 -4.92 -3.94 10.82
C TRP A 46 -6.25 -4.09 11.56
N ALA A 47 -7.34 -3.53 11.03
CA ALA A 47 -8.67 -3.66 11.62
C ALA A 47 -9.25 -5.08 11.53
N GLU A 48 -8.84 -5.85 10.51
CA GLU A 48 -9.28 -7.24 10.32
C GLU A 48 -8.38 -8.27 11.04
N LEU A 49 -7.23 -7.86 11.59
CA LEU A 49 -6.39 -8.72 12.40
C LEU A 49 -7.12 -9.05 13.72
N PRO A 50 -7.39 -10.33 14.01
CA PRO A 50 -7.99 -10.70 15.29
C PRO A 50 -7.05 -10.28 16.43
N GLU A 51 -7.60 -9.63 17.45
CA GLU A 51 -6.89 -9.36 18.70
C GLU A 51 -6.46 -10.72 19.29
N GLY A 52 -5.16 -11.01 19.20
CA GLY A 52 -4.57 -12.24 19.72
C GLY A 52 -4.50 -12.28 21.24
#